data_AF-A0A8T6YE81-F1
#
_entry.id   AF-A0A8T6YE81-F1
#
_cell.length_a   1.000
_cell.length_b   1.000
_cell.length_c   1.000
_cell.angle_alpha   90.00
_cell.angle_beta   90.00
_cell.angle_gamma   90.00
#
_symmetry.space_group_name_H-M   'P 1'
#
loop_
_entity.id
_entity.type
_entity.pdbx_description
1 polymer ?
#
loop_
_entity_poly.entity_id
_entity_poly.type
_entity_poly.pdbx_seq_one_letter_code
_entity_poly.pdbx_strand_id
1 'polypeptide(L)' 'MKDIYYNILDNASEAIIAADLDNNIILWNKSAEKIFGWKLS' A
#
# COMPACT_ATOMS: atom_id res chain seq x y z
N MET A 1 7.88 6.53 14.91
CA MET A 1 8.53 6.63 13.57
C MET A 1 7.80 5.78 12.53
N LYS A 2 7.42 4.53 12.84
CA LYS A 2 6.54 3.72 11.98
C LYS A 2 5.15 4.33 11.77
N ASP A 3 4.60 5.00 12.77
CA ASP A 3 3.22 5.51 12.72
C ASP A 3 3.00 6.59 11.67
N ILE A 4 4.00 7.46 11.46
CA ILE A 4 3.92 8.51 10.44
C ILE A 4 3.88 7.88 9.03
N TYR A 5 4.69 6.85 8.80
CA TYR A 5 4.68 6.12 7.53
C TYR A 5 3.32 5.48 7.25
N TYR A 6 2.77 4.74 8.22
CA TYR A 6 1.43 4.15 8.05
C TYR A 6 0.36 5.21 7.83
N ASN A 7 0.43 6.32 8.56
CA ASN A 7 -0.54 7.40 8.43
C ASN A 7 -0.50 8.07 7.04
N ILE A 8 0.70 8.24 6.47
CA ILE A 8 0.86 8.75 5.09
C ILE A 8 0.25 7.77 4.09
N LEU A 9 0.56 6.47 4.20
CA LEU A 9 0.07 5.45 3.27
C LEU A 9 -1.45 5.31 3.31
N ASP A 10 -2.04 5.37 4.51
CA ASP A 10 -3.48 5.21 4.73
C ASP A 10 -4.31 6.41 4.27
N ASN A 11 -3.74 7.61 4.29
CA ASN A 11 -4.42 8.84 3.92
C ASN A 11 -4.06 9.32 2.50
N ALA A 12 -3.07 8.70 1.84
CA ALA A 12 -2.76 8.99 0.45
C ALA A 12 -3.97 8.68 -0.44
N SER A 13 -4.37 9.67 -1.24
CA SER A 13 -5.48 9.50 -2.21
C SER A 13 -5.09 8.62 -3.39
N GLU A 14 -3.78 8.53 -3.67
CA GLU A 14 -3.22 7.71 -4.73
C GLU A 14 -3.00 6.27 -4.25
N ALA A 15 -3.14 5.32 -5.19
CA ALA A 15 -2.69 3.95 -4.95
C ALA A 15 -1.17 3.92 -4.81
N ILE A 16 -0.69 3.31 -3.73
CA ILE A 16 0.72 3.08 -3.49
C ILE A 16 0.92 1.57 -3.40
N ILE A 17 1.84 1.06 -4.23
CA ILE A 17 2.19 -0.34 -4.33
C ILE A 17 3.72 -0.41 -4.30
N ALA A 18 4.28 -1.32 -3.51
CA ALA A 18 5.71 -1.61 -3.52
C ALA A 18 5.95 -3.11 -3.65
N ALA A 19 7.03 -3.48 -4.34
CA ALA A 19 7.49 -4.84 -4.47
C ALA A 19 8.94 -4.98 -4.00
N ASP A 20 9.33 -6.17 -3.57
CA ASP A 20 10.73 -6.52 -3.31
C ASP A 20 11.48 -6.84 -4.63
N LEU A 21 12.75 -7.23 -4.51
CA LEU A 21 13.61 -7.55 -5.66
C LEU A 21 13.16 -8.83 -6.40
N ASP A 22 12.35 -9.67 -5.75
CA ASP A 22 11.79 -10.89 -6.31
C ASP A 22 10.38 -10.66 -6.91
N ASN A 23 9.94 -9.40 -6.99
CA ASN A 23 8.63 -8.95 -7.46
C ASN A 23 7.44 -9.35 -6.57
N ASN A 24 7.67 -9.74 -5.32
CA ASN A 24 6.57 -9.93 -4.38
C ASN A 24 6.03 -8.57 -3.94
N ILE A 25 4.71 -8.38 -3.99
CA ILE A 25 4.09 -7.17 -3.46
C ILE A 25 4.22 -7.17 -1.93
N ILE A 26 4.89 -6.16 -1.39
CA ILE A 26 5.15 -5.99 0.05
C ILE A 26 4.38 -4.82 0.67
N LEU A 27 3.73 -4.00 -0.16
CA LEU A 27 2.92 -2.87 0.29
C LEU A 27 1.73 -2.70 -0.63
N TRP A 28 0.56 -2.55 0.00
CA TRP A 28 -0.70 -2.30 -0.67
C TRP A 28 -1.57 -1.41 0.22
N ASN A 29 -1.70 -0.13 -0.14
CA ASN A 29 -2.45 0.81 0.70
C ASN A 29 -3.97 0.78 0.44
N LYS A 30 -4.75 1.46 1.29
CA LYS A 30 -6.22 1.54 1.18
C LYS A 30 -6.71 2.04 -0.17
N SER A 31 -5.99 2.93 -0.83
CA SER A 31 -6.37 3.45 -2.15
C SER A 31 -6.13 2.42 -3.26
N ALA A 32 -5.08 1.61 -3.17
CA ALA A 32 -4.88 0.45 -4.05
C ALA A 32 -5.99 -0.59 -3.86
N GLU A 33 -6.41 -0.87 -2.62
CA GLU A 33 -7.54 -1.77 -2.35
C GLU A 33 -8.83 -1.32 -3.05
N LYS A 34 -9.12 -0.01 -3.00
CA LYS A 34 -10.32 0.57 -3.63
C LYS A 34 -10.29 0.49 -5.15
N ILE A 35 -9.12 0.70 -5.76
CA ILE A 35 -8.97 0.77 -7.22
C ILE A 35 -9.00 -0.63 -7.83
N PHE A 36 -8.28 -1.60 -7.26
CA PHE A 36 -8.12 -2.92 -7.85
C PHE A 36 -8.97 -4.01 -7.19
N GLY A 37 -9.61 -3.73 -6.04
CA GLY A 37 -10.54 -4.65 -5.38
C GLY A 37 -9.90 -5.80 -4.62
N TRP A 38 -8.57 -5.81 -4.47
CA TRP A 38 -7.83 -6.83 -3.74
C TRP A 38 -7.22 -6.27 -2.47
N LYS A 39 -7.03 -7.14 -1.47
CA LYS A 39 -6.27 -6.84 -0.26
C LYS A 39 -5.03 -7.73 -0.24
N LEU A 40 -3.92 -7.18 0.22
CA LEU A 40 -2.74 -7.99 0.50
C LEU A 40 -3.06 -8.82 1.76
N SER A 41 -3.03 -10.15 1.61
CA SER A 41 -3.33 -11.13 2.67
C SER A 41 -2.13 -11.41 3.55
#